data_AF-A0A143BGS8-F1
#
_entry.id   AF-A0A143BGS8-F1
#
_cell.length_a   1.000
_cell.length_b   1.000
_cell.length_c   1.000
_cell.angle_alpha   90.00
_cell.angle_beta   90.00
_cell.angle_gamma   90.00
#
_symmetry.space_group_name_H-M   'P 1'
#
loop_
_entity.id
_entity.type
_entity.pdbx_description
1 polymer ?
#
loop_
_entity_poly.entity_id
_entity_poly.type
_entity_poly.pdbx_seq_one_letter_code
_entity_poly.pdbx_strand_id
1 'polypeptide(L)'
;MPSLIRFSVAQLCGTLCLALPASVLAQPAAPRDSAHGARLPFGTGEVLDYKVNVSFGGNIGHGQMRVEGPVAERGVTTWRLVSEMKAKRAFVKATDKTTSWIDPLRFATTRFEKVERHPLSNSSETVEMDLVAGTWREAKGEPQALASQFPLDELSFLYFLRTLPLDKEGSHHFNRHFDDTRNPTMVTVGAEEAVDTPLGTFPTRVVIMHVRDPKHYKGVGLIKINIDLSACRLPVRIVSRMPIVGTTTLTLVGRTDSPNHCES
;
A
#
# COMPACT_ATOMS: atom_id res chain seq x y z
N MET A 1 -3.04 72.39 22.59
CA MET A 1 -4.16 73.33 22.38
C MET A 1 -4.52 73.34 20.90
N PRO A 2 -5.82 73.47 20.58
CA PRO A 2 -6.41 73.15 19.27
C PRO A 2 -6.12 74.24 18.24
N SER A 3 -6.39 73.95 16.95
CA SER A 3 -6.62 74.89 15.83
C SER A 3 -5.93 74.40 14.55
N LEU A 4 -6.40 74.53 13.31
CA LEU A 4 -7.67 74.93 12.67
C LEU A 4 -7.47 74.50 11.19
N ILE A 5 -8.55 74.01 10.57
CA ILE A 5 -9.04 74.34 9.21
C ILE A 5 -8.01 74.74 8.13
N ARG A 6 -8.02 74.09 6.94
CA ARG A 6 -8.53 74.67 5.66
C ARG A 6 -8.12 73.94 4.36
N PHE A 7 -9.11 73.94 3.47
CA PHE A 7 -9.11 74.00 1.99
C PHE A 7 -8.93 72.75 1.11
N SER A 8 -9.99 72.55 0.30
CA SER A 8 -10.07 71.82 -0.96
C SER A 8 -9.10 72.36 -2.01
N VAL A 9 -8.65 71.50 -2.93
CA VAL A 9 -8.62 71.73 -4.39
C VAL A 9 -8.68 70.36 -5.09
N ALA A 10 -9.53 70.26 -6.10
CA ALA A 10 -9.63 69.13 -7.01
C ALA A 10 -8.45 69.09 -8.00
N GLN A 11 -7.98 67.91 -8.36
CA GLN A 11 -7.28 67.72 -9.63
C GLN A 11 -7.46 66.30 -10.16
N LEU A 12 -8.19 66.20 -11.28
CA LEU A 12 -8.07 65.09 -12.22
C LEU A 12 -6.64 65.09 -12.76
N CYS A 13 -5.98 63.94 -12.76
CA CYS A 13 -4.92 63.64 -13.72
C CYS A 13 -4.98 62.15 -14.05
N GLY A 14 -5.26 61.85 -15.32
CA GLY A 14 -5.37 60.49 -15.84
C GLY A 14 -4.05 59.75 -15.65
N THR A 15 -4.13 58.51 -15.15
CA THR A 15 -2.99 57.61 -15.13
C THR A 15 -3.30 56.42 -16.02
N LEU A 16 -2.49 56.30 -17.06
CA LEU A 16 -2.43 55.24 -18.04
C LEU A 16 -2.07 53.92 -17.32
N CYS A 17 -3.03 53.02 -17.15
CA CYS A 17 -2.79 51.70 -16.58
C CYS A 17 -2.13 50.81 -17.65
N LEU A 18 -0.81 50.73 -17.62
CA LEU A 18 -0.06 49.69 -18.33
C LEU A 18 -0.35 48.35 -17.66
N ALA A 19 -1.25 47.56 -18.24
CA ALA A 19 -1.50 46.18 -17.83
C ALA A 19 -0.30 45.30 -18.24
N LEU A 20 0.49 44.89 -17.25
CA LEU A 20 1.47 43.82 -17.42
C LEU A 20 0.72 42.50 -17.64
N PRO A 21 1.07 41.68 -18.64
CA PRO A 21 0.49 40.35 -18.76
C PRO A 21 0.90 39.52 -17.55
N ALA A 22 -0.08 39.07 -16.77
CA ALA A 22 0.14 38.07 -15.74
C ALA A 22 0.61 36.78 -16.44
N SER A 23 1.92 36.53 -16.39
CA SER A 23 2.49 35.25 -16.77
C SER A 23 1.92 34.18 -15.83
N VAL A 24 0.90 33.46 -16.32
CA VAL A 24 0.38 32.27 -15.67
C VAL A 24 1.52 31.25 -15.66
N LEU A 25 2.20 31.13 -14.52
CA LEU A 25 3.07 29.99 -14.27
C LEU A 25 2.20 28.75 -14.31
N ALA A 26 2.35 27.95 -15.37
CA ALA A 26 1.77 26.64 -15.46
C ALA A 26 2.24 25.82 -14.26
N GLN A 27 1.36 25.61 -13.28
CA GLN A 27 1.59 24.63 -12.24
C GLN A 27 1.75 23.27 -12.93
N PRO A 28 2.81 22.49 -12.65
CA PRO A 28 2.86 21.11 -13.10
C PRO A 28 1.64 20.40 -12.51
N ALA A 29 0.76 19.93 -13.39
CA ALA A 29 -0.36 19.11 -12.99
C ALA A 29 0.19 17.90 -12.23
N ALA A 30 -0.36 17.62 -11.04
CA ALA A 30 -0.13 16.35 -10.38
C ALA A 30 -0.40 15.22 -11.39
N PRO A 31 0.44 14.16 -11.42
CA PRO A 31 0.22 13.05 -12.33
C PRO A 31 -1.22 12.55 -12.14
N ARG A 32 -2.02 12.68 -13.20
CA ARG A 32 -3.30 12.00 -13.28
C ARG A 32 -2.96 10.52 -13.33
N ASP A 33 -3.31 9.77 -12.29
CA ASP A 33 -3.16 8.31 -12.24
C ASP A 33 -3.77 7.72 -13.51
N SER A 34 -2.89 7.43 -14.46
CA SER A 34 -3.24 6.87 -15.77
C SER A 34 -3.30 5.36 -15.62
N ALA A 35 -4.08 4.89 -14.65
CA ALA A 35 -4.33 3.46 -14.40
C ALA A 35 -5.66 2.99 -15.02
N HIS A 36 -6.27 3.77 -15.92
CA HIS A 36 -7.37 3.28 -16.74
C HIS A 36 -6.79 2.46 -17.91
N GLY A 37 -6.72 1.13 -17.73
CA GLY A 37 -6.53 0.17 -18.83
C GLY A 37 -5.27 -0.70 -18.76
N ALA A 38 -4.37 -0.49 -17.81
CA ALA A 38 -3.24 -1.41 -17.61
C ALA A 38 -3.72 -2.67 -16.87
N ARG A 39 -3.48 -3.83 -17.47
CA ARG A 39 -3.72 -5.12 -16.81
C ARG A 39 -2.85 -5.22 -15.56
N LEU A 40 -3.45 -5.60 -14.42
CA LEU A 40 -2.70 -5.83 -13.19
C LEU A 40 -1.66 -6.95 -13.41
N PRO A 41 -0.49 -6.90 -12.76
CA PRO A 41 0.55 -7.92 -12.91
C PRO A 41 0.21 -9.22 -12.18
N PHE A 42 -1.04 -9.37 -11.74
CA PHE A 42 -1.61 -10.51 -11.06
C PHE A 42 -3.09 -10.62 -11.39
N GLY A 43 -3.67 -11.79 -11.08
CA GLY A 43 -5.09 -12.04 -11.30
C GLY A 43 -5.58 -13.22 -10.48
N THR A 44 -6.89 -13.46 -10.53
CA THR A 44 -7.55 -14.58 -9.85
C THR A 44 -6.92 -15.92 -10.23
N GLY A 45 -6.70 -16.78 -9.25
CA GLY A 45 -6.01 -18.07 -9.39
C GLY A 45 -4.50 -18.00 -9.11
N GLU A 46 -3.93 -16.80 -8.97
CA GLU A 46 -2.54 -16.66 -8.54
C GLU A 46 -2.35 -17.17 -7.10
N VAL A 47 -1.30 -17.96 -6.89
CA VAL A 47 -0.87 -18.44 -5.57
C VAL A 47 0.65 -18.32 -5.48
N LEU A 48 1.16 -17.73 -4.40
CA LEU A 48 2.58 -17.55 -4.11
C LEU A 48 2.88 -18.19 -2.76
N ASP A 49 3.74 -19.20 -2.74
CA ASP A 49 4.13 -19.92 -1.53
C ASP A 49 5.49 -19.43 -1.04
N TYR A 50 5.58 -19.21 0.27
CA TYR A 50 6.75 -18.65 0.93
C TYR A 50 7.27 -19.56 2.03
N LYS A 51 8.60 -19.62 2.14
CA LYS A 51 9.29 -20.14 3.32
C LYS A 51 9.62 -19.00 4.26
N VAL A 52 9.27 -19.14 5.54
CA VAL A 52 9.46 -18.11 6.58
C VAL A 52 10.70 -18.44 7.40
N ASN A 53 11.71 -17.56 7.39
CA ASN A 53 12.94 -17.72 8.16
C ASN A 53 13.11 -16.57 9.16
N VAL A 54 13.81 -16.83 10.27
CA VAL A 54 14.26 -15.78 11.19
C VAL A 54 15.78 -15.77 11.30
N SER A 55 16.36 -14.58 11.47
CA SER A 55 17.81 -14.34 11.43
C SER A 55 18.64 -15.19 12.41
N PHE A 56 18.05 -15.68 13.51
CA PHE A 56 18.73 -16.48 14.54
C PHE A 56 18.12 -17.89 14.75
N GLY A 57 17.49 -18.48 13.73
CA GLY A 57 16.76 -19.74 13.94
C GLY A 57 16.38 -20.55 12.72
N GLY A 58 16.82 -20.17 11.51
CA GLY A 58 16.50 -20.90 10.28
C GLY A 58 15.01 -20.83 9.93
N ASN A 59 14.52 -21.87 9.26
CA ASN A 59 13.11 -21.96 8.85
C ASN A 59 12.21 -22.15 10.06
N ILE A 60 11.20 -21.30 10.18
CA ILE A 60 10.18 -21.39 11.22
C ILE A 60 8.79 -21.61 10.66
N GLY A 61 8.57 -21.63 9.34
CA GLY A 61 7.21 -21.71 8.84
C GLY A 61 7.02 -21.56 7.34
N HIS A 62 5.75 -21.42 6.96
CA HIS A 62 5.32 -21.15 5.61
C HIS A 62 4.33 -19.98 5.59
N GLY A 63 4.32 -19.26 4.48
CA GLY A 63 3.30 -18.28 4.15
C GLY A 63 2.73 -18.58 2.77
N GLN A 64 1.52 -18.13 2.51
CA GLN A 64 0.90 -18.17 1.20
C GLN A 64 0.19 -16.84 0.95
N MET A 65 0.40 -16.27 -0.23
CA MET A 65 -0.41 -15.16 -0.74
C MET A 65 -1.17 -15.64 -1.97
N ARG A 66 -2.46 -15.33 -2.09
CA ARG A 66 -3.27 -15.75 -3.22
C ARG A 66 -4.31 -14.71 -3.61
N VAL A 67 -4.73 -14.77 -4.87
CA VAL A 67 -5.81 -13.95 -5.41
C VAL A 67 -6.98 -14.85 -5.78
N GLU A 68 -8.11 -14.65 -5.13
CA GLU A 68 -9.32 -15.45 -5.33
C GLU A 68 -10.47 -14.61 -5.88
N GLY A 69 -11.53 -15.30 -6.30
CA GLY A 69 -12.73 -14.71 -6.86
C GLY A 69 -12.78 -14.83 -8.39
N PRO A 70 -13.55 -13.97 -9.07
CA PRO A 70 -14.29 -12.84 -8.51
C PRO A 70 -15.43 -13.27 -7.57
N VAL A 71 -15.75 -12.43 -6.58
CA VAL A 71 -16.91 -12.58 -5.69
C VAL A 71 -17.73 -11.29 -5.69
N ALA A 72 -19.06 -11.40 -5.64
CA ALA A 72 -19.91 -10.22 -5.50
C ALA A 72 -20.12 -9.91 -4.02
N GLU A 73 -19.73 -8.72 -3.58
CA GLU A 73 -19.94 -8.22 -2.22
C GLU A 73 -20.67 -6.88 -2.29
N ARG A 74 -21.86 -6.79 -1.67
CA ARG A 74 -22.69 -5.57 -1.64
C ARG A 74 -22.94 -4.96 -3.02
N GLY A 75 -23.07 -5.81 -4.04
CA GLY A 75 -23.30 -5.37 -5.43
C GLY A 75 -22.03 -4.92 -6.18
N VAL A 76 -20.84 -5.05 -5.58
CA VAL A 76 -19.55 -4.79 -6.21
C VAL A 76 -18.85 -6.11 -6.50
N THR A 77 -18.35 -6.30 -7.71
CA THR A 77 -17.48 -7.43 -8.05
C THR A 77 -16.10 -7.18 -7.51
N THR A 78 -15.65 -8.00 -6.56
CA THR A 78 -14.35 -7.88 -5.90
C THR A 78 -13.48 -9.10 -6.13
N TRP A 79 -12.16 -8.90 -6.02
CA TRP A 79 -11.19 -9.98 -5.83
C TRP A 79 -10.82 -10.06 -4.36
N ARG A 80 -10.53 -11.27 -3.87
CA ARG A 80 -9.99 -11.46 -2.52
C ARG A 80 -8.49 -11.67 -2.60
N LEU A 81 -7.73 -10.75 -2.03
CA LEU A 81 -6.33 -10.94 -1.73
C LEU A 81 -6.27 -11.64 -0.39
N VAL A 82 -5.66 -12.82 -0.31
CA VAL A 82 -5.56 -13.59 0.93
C VAL A 82 -4.09 -13.83 1.25
N SER A 83 -3.68 -13.49 2.46
CA SER A 83 -2.39 -13.86 3.04
C SER A 83 -2.63 -14.78 4.22
N GLU A 84 -1.97 -15.94 4.24
CA GLU A 84 -1.98 -16.86 5.38
C GLU A 84 -0.55 -17.21 5.76
N MET A 85 -0.21 -17.05 7.04
CA MET A 85 1.12 -17.38 7.56
C MET A 85 0.99 -18.31 8.77
N LYS A 86 1.88 -19.31 8.82
CA LYS A 86 2.02 -20.21 9.98
C LYS A 86 3.48 -20.34 10.34
N ALA A 87 3.81 -19.95 11.57
CA ALA A 87 5.14 -20.04 12.14
C ALA A 87 5.15 -20.90 13.41
N LYS A 88 6.19 -21.70 13.58
CA LYS A 88 6.45 -22.53 14.75
C LYS A 88 7.93 -22.53 15.09
N ARG A 89 8.26 -22.17 16.33
CA ARG A 89 9.61 -22.35 16.90
C ARG A 89 9.48 -22.97 18.29
N ALA A 90 10.13 -24.12 18.49
CA ALA A 90 9.95 -24.94 19.69
C ALA A 90 8.46 -25.16 20.03
N PHE A 91 8.00 -24.66 21.18
CA PHE A 91 6.61 -24.76 21.64
C PHE A 91 5.74 -23.56 21.26
N VAL A 92 6.31 -22.49 20.67
CA VAL A 92 5.59 -21.29 20.25
C VAL A 92 5.06 -21.49 18.84
N LYS A 93 3.76 -21.30 18.66
CA LYS A 93 3.07 -21.32 17.36
C LYS A 93 2.37 -19.99 17.15
N ALA A 94 2.53 -19.41 15.97
CA ALA A 94 1.82 -18.21 15.55
C ALA A 94 1.16 -18.44 14.19
N THR A 95 -0.05 -17.93 14.01
CA THR A 95 -0.74 -17.91 12.73
C THR A 95 -1.32 -16.53 12.47
N ASP A 96 -1.20 -16.06 11.24
CA ASP A 96 -1.87 -14.86 10.75
C ASP A 96 -2.70 -15.25 9.51
N LYS A 97 -3.89 -14.67 9.41
CA LYS A 97 -4.67 -14.66 8.19
C LYS A 97 -5.19 -13.25 7.96
N THR A 98 -4.84 -12.69 6.81
CA THR A 98 -5.30 -11.39 6.36
C THR A 98 -6.05 -11.56 5.04
N THR A 99 -7.19 -10.89 4.87
CA THR A 99 -7.97 -10.89 3.63
C THR A 99 -8.42 -9.48 3.28
N SER A 100 -8.19 -9.08 2.03
CA SER A 100 -8.62 -7.81 1.46
C SER A 100 -9.58 -8.06 0.30
N TRP A 101 -10.73 -7.39 0.30
CA TRP A 101 -11.66 -7.39 -0.82
C TRP A 101 -11.43 -6.12 -1.62
N ILE A 102 -10.91 -6.28 -2.83
CA ILE A 102 -10.57 -5.16 -3.71
C ILE A 102 -11.51 -5.09 -4.91
N ASP A 103 -11.94 -3.88 -5.28
CA ASP A 103 -12.43 -3.58 -6.62
C ASP A 103 -11.21 -3.56 -7.58
N PRO A 104 -11.08 -4.52 -8.51
CA PRO A 104 -9.91 -4.62 -9.38
C PRO A 104 -9.86 -3.51 -10.45
N LEU A 105 -10.97 -2.82 -10.74
CA LEU A 105 -10.99 -1.71 -11.70
C LEU A 105 -10.44 -0.43 -11.07
N ARG A 106 -10.81 -0.16 -9.82
CA ARG A 106 -10.37 1.04 -9.08
C ARG A 106 -9.11 0.80 -8.25
N PHE A 107 -8.73 -0.46 -8.07
CA PHE A 107 -7.77 -0.90 -7.06
C PHE A 107 -8.09 -0.27 -5.70
N ALA A 108 -9.31 -0.46 -5.23
CA ALA A 108 -9.80 0.12 -3.97
C ALA A 108 -10.33 -0.99 -3.07
N THR A 109 -9.96 -0.94 -1.79
CA THR A 109 -10.41 -1.89 -0.78
C THR A 109 -11.82 -1.53 -0.33
N THR A 110 -12.67 -2.53 -0.21
CA THR A 110 -14.06 -2.42 0.25
C THR A 110 -14.27 -3.08 1.61
N ARG A 111 -13.46 -4.10 1.92
CA ARG A 111 -13.44 -4.80 3.20
C ARG A 111 -12.04 -5.34 3.48
N PHE A 112 -11.68 -5.36 4.76
CA PHE A 112 -10.44 -5.91 5.28
C PHE A 112 -10.75 -6.76 6.51
N GLU A 113 -10.12 -7.93 6.58
CA GLU A 113 -10.17 -8.80 7.74
C GLU A 113 -8.78 -9.29 8.12
N LYS A 114 -8.51 -9.32 9.42
CA LYS A 114 -7.28 -9.87 9.96
C LYS A 114 -7.58 -10.73 11.18
N VAL A 115 -6.93 -11.88 11.27
CA VAL A 115 -6.99 -12.79 12.41
C VAL A 115 -5.58 -13.24 12.76
N GLU A 116 -5.12 -12.90 13.96
CA GLU A 116 -3.81 -13.30 14.47
C GLU A 116 -3.97 -14.14 15.72
N ARG A 117 -3.19 -15.22 15.80
CA ARG A 117 -3.16 -16.11 16.97
C ARG A 117 -1.72 -16.43 17.33
N HIS A 118 -1.31 -16.15 18.56
CA HIS A 118 -0.06 -16.60 19.14
C HIS A 118 -0.24 -16.84 20.65
N PRO A 119 0.73 -17.41 21.39
CA PRO A 119 0.49 -17.87 22.77
C PRO A 119 0.12 -16.78 23.78
N LEU A 120 0.37 -15.51 23.45
CA LEU A 120 0.17 -14.37 24.35
C LEU A 120 -0.94 -13.42 23.85
N SER A 121 -1.44 -13.59 22.63
CA SER A 121 -2.50 -12.75 22.07
C SER A 121 -3.30 -13.48 21.01
N ASN A 122 -4.58 -13.12 20.93
CA ASN A 122 -5.47 -13.50 19.85
C ASN A 122 -6.27 -12.24 19.49
N SER A 123 -6.13 -11.77 18.26
CA SER A 123 -6.79 -10.58 17.76
C SER A 123 -7.56 -10.90 16.49
N SER A 124 -8.68 -10.22 16.33
CA SER A 124 -9.45 -10.21 15.09
C SER A 124 -9.89 -8.78 14.81
N GLU A 125 -9.70 -8.36 13.58
CA GLU A 125 -10.07 -7.05 13.06
C GLU A 125 -10.92 -7.24 11.81
N THR A 126 -11.97 -6.44 11.70
CA THR A 126 -12.83 -6.41 10.52
C THR A 126 -13.19 -4.97 10.27
N VAL A 127 -12.82 -4.48 9.10
CA VAL A 127 -13.04 -3.12 8.64
C VAL A 127 -13.82 -3.16 7.34
N GLU A 128 -14.83 -2.30 7.26
CA GLU A 128 -15.64 -2.11 6.07
C GLU A 128 -15.49 -0.67 5.58
N MET A 129 -15.36 -0.50 4.26
CA MET A 129 -15.15 0.79 3.61
C MET A 129 -16.31 1.03 2.64
N ASP A 130 -17.08 2.10 2.90
CA ASP A 130 -18.11 2.59 2.00
C ASP A 130 -17.51 3.67 1.09
N LEU A 131 -17.20 3.28 -0.15
CA LEU A 131 -16.59 4.14 -1.15
C LEU A 131 -17.54 5.24 -1.65
N VAL A 132 -18.85 5.07 -1.49
CA VAL A 132 -19.86 6.07 -1.91
C VAL A 132 -20.02 7.12 -0.81
N ALA A 133 -20.18 6.68 0.44
CA ALA A 133 -20.30 7.57 1.59
C ALA A 133 -18.97 8.22 1.97
N GLY A 134 -17.83 7.67 1.53
CA GLY A 134 -16.51 8.19 1.88
C GLY A 134 -16.11 7.86 3.32
N THR A 135 -16.57 6.73 3.85
CA THR A 135 -16.37 6.36 5.26
C THR A 135 -15.86 4.94 5.42
N TRP A 136 -15.19 4.65 6.53
CA TRP A 136 -14.87 3.30 6.97
C TRP A 136 -15.30 3.08 8.41
N ARG A 137 -15.49 1.82 8.82
CA ARG A 137 -15.78 1.48 10.20
C ARG A 137 -15.16 0.14 10.58
N GLU A 138 -14.71 0.01 11.82
CA GLU A 138 -14.52 -1.30 12.45
C GLU A 138 -15.89 -1.92 12.78
N ALA A 139 -15.98 -3.25 12.88
CA ALA A 139 -17.25 -3.96 13.08
C ALA A 139 -18.08 -3.50 14.31
N LYS A 140 -17.45 -2.89 15.33
CA LYS A 140 -18.10 -2.33 16.53
C LYS A 140 -17.78 -0.86 16.75
N GLY A 141 -17.25 -0.17 15.73
CA GLY A 141 -16.85 1.23 15.79
C GLY A 141 -17.86 2.16 15.11
N GLU A 142 -17.77 3.44 15.45
CA GLU A 142 -18.46 4.50 14.71
C GLU A 142 -17.81 4.71 13.33
N PRO A 143 -18.56 5.12 12.30
CA PRO A 143 -17.98 5.48 11.02
C PRO A 143 -16.99 6.63 11.12
N GLN A 144 -15.87 6.50 10.43
CA GLN A 144 -14.82 7.50 10.29
C GLN A 144 -14.63 7.85 8.82
N ALA A 145 -14.12 9.04 8.52
CA ALA A 145 -13.85 9.45 7.15
C ALA A 145 -12.71 8.62 6.54
N LEU A 146 -12.85 8.25 5.26
CA LEU A 146 -11.75 7.68 4.47
C LEU A 146 -10.70 8.76 4.19
N ALA A 147 -9.43 8.39 4.29
CA ALA A 147 -8.33 9.28 3.89
C ALA A 147 -8.21 9.44 2.36
N SER A 148 -8.86 8.55 1.58
CA SER A 148 -8.74 8.48 0.12
C SER A 148 -10.02 7.96 -0.53
N GLN A 149 -10.29 8.39 -1.76
CA GLN A 149 -11.34 7.82 -2.62
C GLN A 149 -10.98 6.43 -3.15
N PHE A 150 -9.70 6.05 -3.07
CA PHE A 150 -9.19 4.74 -3.49
C PHE A 150 -8.41 4.10 -2.33
N PRO A 151 -9.08 3.80 -1.21
CA PRO A 151 -8.43 3.33 0.00
C PRO A 151 -7.82 1.94 -0.16
N LEU A 152 -6.79 1.67 0.63
CA LEU A 152 -6.03 0.44 0.73
C LEU A 152 -5.90 0.06 2.21
N ASP A 153 -5.99 -1.24 2.50
CA ASP A 153 -5.45 -1.85 3.72
C ASP A 153 -4.00 -2.34 3.51
N GLU A 154 -3.38 -2.90 4.55
CA GLU A 154 -1.99 -3.35 4.53
C GLU A 154 -1.67 -4.40 3.46
N LEU A 155 -2.52 -5.42 3.29
CA LEU A 155 -2.29 -6.48 2.31
C LEU A 155 -2.54 -5.98 0.90
N SER A 156 -3.62 -5.20 0.70
CA SER A 156 -3.88 -4.57 -0.61
C SER A 156 -2.76 -3.61 -1.02
N PHE A 157 -2.12 -2.94 -0.06
CA PHE A 157 -0.96 -2.08 -0.32
C PHE A 157 0.24 -2.88 -0.80
N LEU A 158 0.51 -4.06 -0.24
CA LEU A 158 1.58 -4.94 -0.72
C LEU A 158 1.38 -5.35 -2.18
N TYR A 159 0.15 -5.62 -2.60
CA TYR A 159 -0.18 -5.87 -4.01
C TYR A 159 -0.09 -4.61 -4.87
N PHE A 160 -0.46 -3.43 -4.35
CA PHE A 160 -0.32 -2.15 -5.05
C PHE A 160 1.15 -1.85 -5.40
N LEU A 161 2.11 -2.24 -4.55
CA LEU A 161 3.54 -2.06 -4.84
C LEU A 161 3.98 -2.76 -6.15
N ARG A 162 3.27 -3.82 -6.57
CA ARG A 162 3.55 -4.54 -7.83
C ARG A 162 3.18 -3.72 -9.06
N THR A 163 2.34 -2.69 -8.92
CA THR A 163 1.91 -1.83 -10.04
C THR A 163 2.80 -0.60 -10.21
N LEU A 164 3.81 -0.40 -9.35
CA LEU A 164 4.68 0.77 -9.41
C LEU A 164 5.66 0.69 -10.59
N PRO A 165 6.10 1.85 -11.12
CA PRO A 165 7.20 1.89 -12.08
C PRO A 165 8.50 1.49 -11.37
N LEU A 166 8.99 0.28 -11.64
CA LEU A 166 10.23 -0.25 -11.06
C LEU A 166 11.45 -0.08 -11.99
N ASP A 167 11.30 0.67 -13.08
CA ASP A 167 12.35 0.94 -14.07
C ASP A 167 13.42 1.92 -13.56
N LYS A 168 13.09 2.71 -12.53
CA LYS A 168 13.98 3.73 -11.96
C LYS A 168 13.88 3.77 -10.45
N GLU A 169 14.97 4.20 -9.81
CA GLU A 169 14.98 4.51 -8.39
C GLU A 169 14.19 5.78 -8.09
N GLY A 170 13.59 5.86 -6.90
CA GLY A 170 12.78 7.01 -6.52
C GLY A 170 12.04 6.81 -5.20
N SER A 171 11.47 7.90 -4.68
CA SER A 171 10.60 7.85 -3.50
C SER A 171 9.22 8.40 -3.83
N HIS A 172 8.21 7.72 -3.32
CA HIS A 172 6.79 8.03 -3.51
C HIS A 172 6.10 8.15 -2.15
N HIS A 173 5.11 9.03 -2.08
CA HIS A 173 4.25 9.19 -0.92
C HIS A 173 2.83 8.88 -1.34
N PHE A 174 2.14 8.05 -0.56
CA PHE A 174 0.77 7.66 -0.84
C PHE A 174 -0.10 7.92 0.39
N ASN A 175 -1.16 8.71 0.20
CA ASN A 175 -2.24 8.86 1.16
C ASN A 175 -3.38 7.94 0.75
N ARG A 176 -3.11 6.63 0.81
CA ARG A 176 -4.05 5.60 0.36
C ARG A 176 -4.44 4.62 1.45
N HIS A 177 -3.80 4.64 2.62
CA HIS A 177 -4.27 3.82 3.73
C HIS A 177 -5.69 4.31 4.13
N PHE A 178 -6.64 3.41 4.40
CA PHE A 178 -8.03 3.81 4.72
C PHE A 178 -8.12 4.73 5.96
N ASP A 179 -7.35 4.40 6.99
CA ASP A 179 -7.17 5.18 8.22
C ASP A 179 -6.14 6.29 7.99
N ASP A 180 -6.57 7.55 8.13
CA ASP A 180 -5.75 8.75 7.96
C ASP A 180 -4.53 8.80 8.88
N THR A 181 -4.66 8.26 10.09
CA THR A 181 -3.56 8.26 11.09
C THR A 181 -2.36 7.43 10.66
N ARG A 182 -2.54 6.55 9.66
CA ARG A 182 -1.50 5.68 9.10
C ARG A 182 -0.92 6.22 7.80
N ASN A 183 -1.35 7.41 7.37
CA ASN A 183 -0.80 8.11 6.21
C ASN A 183 0.24 9.18 6.60
N PRO A 184 1.09 9.61 5.64
CA PRO A 184 1.37 8.94 4.37
C PRO A 184 2.13 7.61 4.58
N THR A 185 1.89 6.66 3.68
CA THR A 185 2.81 5.54 3.47
C THR A 185 3.90 5.97 2.49
N MET A 186 5.14 5.73 2.87
CA MET A 186 6.31 6.16 2.10
C MET A 186 7.03 4.97 1.48
N VAL A 187 7.21 5.02 0.16
CA VAL A 187 7.75 3.91 -0.62
C VAL A 187 9.00 4.38 -1.34
N THR A 188 10.11 3.68 -1.13
CA THR A 188 11.36 3.92 -1.86
C THR A 188 11.66 2.74 -2.77
N VAL A 189 11.76 3.01 -4.07
CA VAL A 189 12.30 2.09 -5.08
C VAL A 189 13.81 2.31 -5.13
N GLY A 190 14.57 1.30 -4.74
CA GLY A 190 16.03 1.35 -4.61
C GLY A 190 16.77 0.54 -5.67
N ALA A 191 17.95 0.03 -5.34
CA ALA A 191 18.80 -0.68 -6.28
C ALA A 191 18.21 -2.02 -6.77
N GLU A 192 18.74 -2.51 -7.89
CA GLU A 192 18.52 -3.90 -8.31
C GLU A 192 19.33 -4.85 -7.42
N GLU A 193 18.71 -5.98 -7.09
CA GLU A 193 19.34 -7.08 -6.36
C GLU A 193 18.90 -8.41 -7.01
N ALA A 194 19.86 -9.30 -7.25
CA ALA A 194 19.54 -10.69 -7.59
C ALA A 194 19.15 -11.44 -6.32
N VAL A 195 18.04 -12.17 -6.38
CA VAL A 195 17.51 -12.95 -5.26
C VAL A 195 17.44 -14.42 -5.63
N ASP A 196 18.26 -15.23 -4.96
CA ASP A 196 18.23 -16.68 -5.10
C ASP A 196 17.07 -17.30 -4.30
N THR A 197 16.37 -18.22 -4.95
CA THR A 197 15.28 -19.01 -4.38
C THR A 197 15.36 -20.46 -4.90
N PRO A 198 14.60 -21.41 -4.31
CA PRO A 198 14.45 -22.74 -4.89
C PRO A 198 13.84 -22.78 -6.30
N LEU A 199 13.16 -21.70 -6.73
CA LEU A 199 12.59 -21.57 -8.08
C LEU A 199 13.60 -20.99 -9.09
N GLY A 200 14.80 -20.62 -8.65
CA GLY A 200 15.82 -19.96 -9.44
C GLY A 200 16.22 -18.59 -8.91
N THR A 201 17.07 -17.90 -9.66
CA THR A 201 17.56 -16.55 -9.36
C THR A 201 16.67 -15.53 -10.06
N PHE A 202 16.14 -14.58 -9.30
CA PHE A 202 15.29 -13.52 -9.81
C PHE A 202 16.06 -12.19 -9.85
N PRO A 203 16.13 -11.48 -10.98
CA PRO A 203 16.49 -10.08 -10.99
C PRO A 203 15.33 -9.30 -10.35
N THR A 204 15.62 -8.56 -9.28
CA THR A 204 14.60 -7.82 -8.52
C THR A 204 15.00 -6.37 -8.32
N ARG A 205 14.01 -5.53 -8.02
CA ARG A 205 14.18 -4.19 -7.47
C ARG A 205 13.84 -4.22 -5.99
N VAL A 206 14.65 -3.55 -5.18
CA VAL A 206 14.34 -3.36 -3.76
C VAL A 206 13.28 -2.27 -3.60
N VAL A 207 12.19 -2.58 -2.92
CA VAL A 207 11.14 -1.63 -2.54
C VAL A 207 11.06 -1.59 -1.01
N ILE A 208 11.22 -0.41 -0.42
CA ILE A 208 11.16 -0.21 1.03
C ILE A 208 9.90 0.58 1.37
N MET A 209 9.01 -0.04 2.12
CA MET A 209 7.80 0.59 2.63
C MET A 209 8.02 1.02 4.08
N HIS A 210 7.78 2.30 4.34
CA HIS A 210 7.78 2.94 5.64
C HIS A 210 6.33 3.06 6.11
N VAL A 211 5.95 2.19 7.05
CA VAL A 211 4.58 2.05 7.54
C VAL A 211 4.42 2.78 8.86
N ARG A 212 3.35 3.55 8.99
CA ARG A 212 2.90 4.09 10.27
C ARG A 212 1.84 3.16 10.82
N ASP A 213 2.12 2.58 11.96
CA ASP A 213 1.17 1.74 12.67
C ASP A 213 1.38 1.90 14.17
N PRO A 214 0.60 2.78 14.80
CA PRO A 214 0.71 3.03 16.24
C PRO A 214 0.41 1.79 17.10
N LYS A 215 -0.35 0.81 16.58
CA LYS A 215 -0.66 -0.44 17.29
C LYS A 215 0.59 -1.34 17.36
N HIS A 216 1.40 -1.37 16.30
CA HIS A 216 2.52 -2.32 16.17
C HIS A 216 3.93 -1.72 16.29
N TYR A 217 4.11 -0.42 16.05
CA TYR A 217 5.41 0.23 16.03
C TYR A 217 5.47 1.47 16.94
N LYS A 218 6.58 1.61 17.66
CA LYS A 218 6.97 2.89 18.28
C LYS A 218 7.62 3.76 17.21
N GLY A 219 6.80 4.34 16.32
CA GLY A 219 7.25 5.14 15.18
C GLY A 219 6.96 4.47 13.83
N VAL A 220 7.97 4.43 12.95
CA VAL A 220 7.83 3.91 11.58
C VAL A 220 8.36 2.49 11.48
N GLY A 221 7.53 1.57 10.99
CA GLY A 221 7.93 0.22 10.60
C GLY A 221 8.57 0.20 9.20
N LEU A 222 9.57 -0.65 8.99
CA LEU A 222 10.22 -0.83 7.70
C LEU A 222 9.97 -2.24 7.17
N ILE A 223 9.42 -2.32 5.96
CA ILE A 223 9.22 -3.57 5.24
C ILE A 223 10.00 -3.46 3.92
N LYS A 224 11.04 -4.28 3.76
CA LYS A 224 11.81 -4.40 2.51
C LYS A 224 11.22 -5.53 1.68
N ILE A 225 10.95 -5.26 0.42
CA ILE A 225 10.37 -6.22 -0.53
C ILE A 225 11.24 -6.21 -1.78
N ASN A 226 11.70 -7.38 -2.21
CA ASN A 226 12.33 -7.56 -3.51
C ASN A 226 11.24 -7.96 -4.51
N ILE A 227 10.91 -7.08 -5.44
CA ILE A 227 9.91 -7.34 -6.51
C ILE A 227 10.66 -7.67 -7.80
N ASP A 228 10.31 -8.78 -8.44
CA ASP A 228 10.97 -9.19 -9.68
C ASP A 228 10.67 -8.23 -10.85
N LEU A 229 11.59 -8.22 -11.82
CA LEU A 229 11.53 -7.31 -12.95
C LEU A 229 10.71 -7.83 -14.15
N SER A 230 10.17 -9.05 -14.08
CA SER A 230 9.27 -9.56 -15.13
C SER A 230 7.91 -8.85 -15.11
N ALA A 231 7.08 -9.16 -16.11
CA ALA A 231 5.70 -8.70 -16.17
C ALA A 231 4.84 -9.16 -14.97
N CYS A 232 5.23 -10.24 -14.28
CA CYS A 232 4.50 -10.75 -13.10
C CYS A 232 4.67 -9.88 -11.85
N ARG A 233 5.78 -9.14 -11.74
CA ARG A 233 6.08 -8.29 -10.57
C ARG A 233 5.89 -9.07 -9.24
N LEU A 234 6.43 -10.27 -9.17
CA LEU A 234 6.37 -11.17 -8.02
C LEU A 234 7.13 -10.56 -6.83
N PRO A 235 6.53 -10.49 -5.63
CA PRO A 235 7.28 -10.25 -4.41
C PRO A 235 8.09 -11.50 -4.07
N VAL A 236 9.36 -11.53 -4.47
CA VAL A 236 10.27 -12.68 -4.35
C VAL A 236 10.76 -12.86 -2.91
N ARG A 237 11.02 -11.75 -2.22
CA ARG A 237 11.47 -11.75 -0.83
C ARG A 237 10.83 -10.60 -0.06
N ILE A 238 10.31 -10.88 1.12
CA ILE A 238 9.75 -9.87 2.03
C ILE A 238 10.50 -9.96 3.36
N VAL A 239 11.08 -8.86 3.79
CA VAL A 239 11.86 -8.75 5.02
C VAL A 239 11.22 -7.71 5.92
N SER A 240 10.83 -8.12 7.12
CA SER A 240 10.27 -7.23 8.14
C SER A 240 11.01 -7.42 9.46
N ARG A 241 11.20 -6.32 10.20
CA ARG A 241 11.74 -6.35 11.55
C ARG A 241 10.60 -6.39 12.56
N MET A 242 10.59 -7.43 13.39
CA MET A 242 9.66 -7.56 14.50
C MET A 242 10.41 -7.34 15.83
N PRO A 243 9.91 -6.51 16.76
CA PRO A 243 10.60 -6.18 18.01
C PRO A 243 11.02 -7.40 18.86
N ILE A 244 10.26 -8.49 18.82
CA ILE A 244 10.46 -9.67 19.69
C ILE A 244 11.20 -10.80 18.97
N VAL A 245 10.88 -11.04 17.68
CA VAL A 245 11.33 -12.23 16.94
C VAL A 245 12.57 -11.95 16.06
N GLY A 246 12.98 -10.68 15.99
CA GLY A 246 14.05 -10.21 15.12
C GLY A 246 13.59 -10.04 13.68
N THR A 247 14.52 -10.19 12.74
CA THR A 247 14.22 -10.07 11.30
C THR A 247 13.56 -11.35 10.81
N THR A 248 12.36 -11.21 10.24
CA THR A 248 11.66 -12.29 9.55
C THR A 248 11.79 -12.08 8.05
N THR A 249 12.14 -13.16 7.34
CA THR A 249 12.32 -13.18 5.89
C THR A 249 11.41 -14.23 5.28
N LEU A 250 10.48 -13.80 4.43
CA LEU A 250 9.72 -14.66 3.54
C LEU A 250 10.47 -14.75 2.22
N THR A 251 10.77 -15.96 1.76
CA THR A 251 11.38 -16.21 0.45
C THR A 251 10.42 -17.05 -0.38
N LEU A 252 10.16 -16.65 -1.62
CA LEU A 252 9.32 -17.39 -2.55
C LEU A 252 9.88 -18.80 -2.79
N VAL A 253 9.03 -19.82 -2.74
CA VAL A 253 9.41 -21.23 -2.94
C VAL A 253 8.46 -22.00 -3.85
N GLY A 254 7.28 -21.43 -4.14
CA GLY A 254 6.31 -21.99 -5.08
C GLY A 254 5.47 -20.88 -5.69
N ARG A 255 4.97 -21.10 -6.91
CA ARG A 255 3.99 -20.23 -7.53
C ARG A 255 3.02 -21.01 -8.42
N THR A 256 1.80 -20.54 -8.49
CA THR A 256 0.82 -20.85 -9.53
C THR A 256 0.41 -19.51 -10.14
N ASP A 257 0.61 -19.36 -11.44
CA ASP A 257 0.28 -18.13 -12.14
C ASP A 257 -1.22 -18.08 -12.47
N SER A 258 -1.80 -16.89 -12.55
CA SER A 258 -3.19 -16.73 -12.99
C SER A 258 -3.30 -17.06 -14.49
N PRO A 259 -4.35 -17.78 -14.94
CA PRO A 259 -4.54 -18.08 -16.35
C PRO A 259 -4.47 -16.81 -17.22
N ASN A 260 -3.67 -16.85 -18.28
CA ASN A 260 -3.42 -15.75 -19.24
C ASN A 260 -2.73 -14.51 -18.67
N HIS A 261 -2.29 -14.48 -17.41
CA HIS A 261 -1.44 -13.42 -16.86
C HIS A 261 0.01 -13.89 -16.89
N CYS A 262 0.96 -12.96 -17.00
CA CYS A 262 2.41 -13.23 -17.08
C CYS A 262 2.99 -13.82 -18.37
N GLU A 263 2.18 -14.18 -19.36
CA GLU A 263 2.69 -14.51 -20.69
C GLU A 263 3.07 -13.20 -21.41
N SER A 264 4.37 -13.07 -21.70
CA SER A 264 4.93 -12.01 -22.55
C SER A 264 4.70 -12.30 -24.02
#